data_AF-A0A8J3X5A0-F1
#
_entry.id   AF-A0A8J3X5A0-F1
#
_cell.length_a   1.000
_cell.length_b   1.000
_cell.length_c   1.000
_cell.angle_alpha   90.00
_cell.angle_beta   90.00
_cell.angle_gamma   90.00
#
_symmetry.space_group_name_H-M   'P 1'
#
loop_
_entity.id
_entity.type
_entity.pdbx_description
1 polymer ?
#
loop_
_entity_poly.entity_id
_entity_poly.type
_entity_poly.pdbx_seq_one_letter_code
_entity_poly.pdbx_strand_id
1 'polypeptide(L)'
;MAIDLVTRAEWGARAPKGSYSSLASTKGVKVHYTGGRVDPAIVDDHKKCVAMVKSIQNFHMDGNGWLDIGYSMVACPHRKVFVGRGPKHLPAANGAGLNSGHYAVLALVGNSGLVKPSDTQLLAILDAIEYLRDKGNAGKEIKGHRDGYATDCPGDQLYAWVKKGAPRPGGGTQSPPPSTQAPKYPGRLLRYPPIMQGDDVRKWQAQMKKIGYDIVADGYYGPKSKAVCVKFQKEERLEADGIVGPITWKASFAAK
;
A
#
# COMPACT_ATOMS: atom_id res chain seq x y z
N MET A 1 -1.95 -7.18 5.02
CA MET A 1 -1.11 -6.04 5.45
C MET A 1 -2.06 -4.85 5.61
N ALA A 2 -1.98 -4.10 6.71
CA ALA A 2 -2.61 -2.79 6.70
C ALA A 2 -1.71 -1.87 5.87
N ILE A 3 -2.31 -1.19 4.92
CA ILE A 3 -1.66 -0.16 4.14
C ILE A 3 -1.33 1.02 5.06
N ASP A 4 -0.11 1.55 4.97
CA ASP A 4 0.29 2.79 5.63
C ASP A 4 -0.19 3.96 4.77
N LEU A 5 -1.43 4.39 5.02
CA LEU A 5 -2.06 5.48 4.28
C LEU A 5 -1.64 6.82 4.84
N VAL A 6 -1.32 7.75 3.94
CA VAL A 6 -1.34 9.18 4.23
C VAL A 6 -2.65 9.74 3.71
N THR A 7 -3.60 9.94 4.61
CA THR A 7 -4.92 10.48 4.32
C THR A 7 -4.84 11.90 3.78
N ARG A 8 -5.91 12.34 3.10
CA ARG A 8 -6.03 13.71 2.59
C ARG A 8 -5.83 14.77 3.66
N ALA A 9 -6.30 14.52 4.89
CA ALA A 9 -6.08 15.43 6.00
C ALA A 9 -4.61 15.49 6.41
N GLU A 10 -3.94 14.34 6.54
CA GLU A 10 -2.53 14.26 6.98
C GLU A 10 -1.56 14.93 6.02
N TRP A 11 -1.75 14.77 4.71
CA TRP A 11 -0.90 15.47 3.74
C TRP A 11 -1.38 16.88 3.44
N GLY A 12 -2.45 17.36 4.06
CA GLY A 12 -2.97 18.72 3.87
C GLY A 12 -3.48 18.97 2.46
N ALA A 13 -4.29 18.04 1.95
CA ALA A 13 -4.94 18.15 0.65
C ALA A 13 -5.86 19.36 0.60
N ARG A 14 -5.82 20.11 -0.50
CA ARG A 14 -6.88 21.06 -0.84
C ARG A 14 -8.21 20.31 -1.04
N ALA A 15 -9.30 20.99 -0.73
CA ALA A 15 -10.63 20.54 -1.11
C ALA A 15 -10.74 20.47 -2.64
N PRO A 16 -11.39 19.43 -3.21
CA PRO A 16 -11.67 19.42 -4.64
C PRO A 16 -12.57 20.59 -5.03
N LYS A 17 -12.43 21.09 -6.27
CA LYS A 17 -13.28 22.18 -6.82
C LYS A 17 -14.73 21.75 -7.09
N GLY A 18 -15.10 20.50 -6.82
CA GLY A 18 -16.43 19.93 -7.01
C GLY A 18 -16.52 18.47 -6.60
N SER A 19 -17.63 17.82 -6.92
CA SER A 19 -17.87 16.41 -6.61
C SER A 19 -17.21 15.46 -7.61
N TYR A 20 -16.69 14.33 -7.13
CA TYR A 20 -16.19 13.29 -8.01
C TYR A 20 -17.33 12.51 -8.67
N SER A 21 -17.16 12.16 -9.94
CA SER A 21 -17.93 11.06 -10.53
C SER A 21 -17.58 9.75 -9.84
N SER A 22 -18.59 8.93 -9.55
CA SER A 22 -18.41 7.65 -8.88
C SER A 22 -18.00 6.54 -9.84
N LEU A 23 -17.30 5.55 -9.31
CA LEU A 23 -16.97 4.29 -9.98
C LEU A 23 -17.44 3.11 -9.14
N ALA A 24 -18.17 2.18 -9.76
CA ALA A 24 -18.60 0.95 -9.10
C ALA A 24 -17.46 -0.10 -9.02
N SER A 25 -16.68 -0.20 -10.09
CA SER A 25 -15.53 -1.11 -10.25
C SER A 25 -14.64 -0.64 -11.40
N THR A 26 -13.46 -1.25 -11.54
CA THR A 26 -12.56 -1.07 -12.68
C THR A 26 -11.98 -2.42 -13.13
N LYS A 27 -11.38 -2.49 -14.32
CA LYS A 27 -10.63 -3.68 -14.77
C LYS A 27 -9.34 -3.91 -13.98
N GLY A 28 -8.84 -2.86 -13.30
CA GLY A 28 -7.66 -2.89 -12.47
C GLY A 28 -7.05 -1.51 -12.28
N VAL A 29 -5.71 -1.43 -12.37
CA VAL A 29 -4.96 -0.18 -12.22
C VAL A 29 -4.06 0.10 -13.42
N LYS A 30 -3.76 1.38 -13.62
CA LYS A 30 -2.64 1.87 -14.41
C LYS A 30 -1.62 2.54 -13.50
N VAL A 31 -0.35 2.14 -13.62
CA VAL A 31 0.79 2.72 -12.93
C VAL A 31 1.28 3.93 -13.72
N HIS A 32 1.58 5.00 -13.00
CA HIS A 32 2.10 6.28 -13.48
C HIS A 32 3.39 6.64 -12.77
N TYR A 33 4.14 7.56 -13.36
CA TYR A 33 5.27 8.26 -12.74
C TYR A 33 5.00 9.76 -12.71
N THR A 34 5.82 10.55 -12.02
CA THR A 34 5.56 12.00 -11.87
C THR A 34 5.76 12.75 -13.18
N GLY A 35 6.64 12.24 -14.05
CA GLY A 35 7.27 13.04 -15.09
C GLY A 35 8.23 14.07 -14.48
N GLY A 36 9.17 14.58 -15.29
CA GLY A 36 10.17 15.54 -14.84
C GLY A 36 11.16 15.01 -13.79
N ARG A 37 11.89 15.92 -13.14
CA ARG A 37 12.90 15.58 -12.13
C ARG A 37 12.26 15.31 -10.78
N VAL A 38 12.56 14.15 -10.19
CA VAL A 38 12.33 13.88 -8.77
C VAL A 38 13.67 13.91 -8.05
N ASP A 39 13.79 14.73 -7.01
CA ASP A 39 15.04 14.85 -6.26
C ASP A 39 15.37 13.55 -5.50
N PRO A 40 16.53 12.90 -5.71
CA PRO A 40 16.86 11.64 -5.02
C PRO A 40 16.78 11.69 -3.50
N ALA A 41 17.05 12.85 -2.88
CA ALA A 41 16.92 13.06 -1.43
C ALA A 41 15.48 12.83 -0.90
N ILE A 42 14.48 12.69 -1.78
CA ILE A 42 13.12 12.29 -1.41
C ILE A 42 13.06 10.92 -0.73
N VAL A 43 14.06 10.05 -0.93
CA VAL A 43 14.08 8.71 -0.30
C VAL A 43 14.42 8.75 1.19
N ASP A 44 15.07 9.83 1.64
CA ASP A 44 15.55 9.99 3.01
C ASP A 44 14.61 10.86 3.87
N ASP A 45 13.69 11.59 3.24
CA ASP A 45 12.80 12.54 3.92
C ASP A 45 11.37 12.47 3.39
N HIS A 46 10.48 11.88 4.18
CA HIS A 46 9.06 11.78 3.85
C HIS A 46 8.38 13.14 3.70
N LYS A 47 8.88 14.22 4.31
CA LYS A 47 8.32 15.57 4.14
C LYS A 47 8.45 16.05 2.70
N LYS A 48 9.49 15.63 1.98
CA LYS A 48 9.64 15.89 0.53
C LYS A 48 8.57 15.17 -0.30
N CYS A 49 8.13 13.98 0.13
CA CYS A 49 7.00 13.30 -0.50
C CYS A 49 5.71 14.10 -0.35
N VAL A 50 5.42 14.58 0.87
CA VAL A 50 4.25 15.42 1.16
C VAL A 50 4.28 16.70 0.31
N ALA A 51 5.41 17.40 0.28
CA ALA A 51 5.59 18.60 -0.53
C ALA A 51 5.36 18.33 -2.03
N MET A 52 5.87 17.21 -2.54
CA MET A 52 5.70 16.84 -3.94
C MET A 52 4.24 16.52 -4.29
N VAL A 53 3.54 15.76 -3.45
CA VAL A 53 2.11 15.45 -3.67
C VAL A 53 1.27 16.73 -3.66
N LYS A 54 1.56 17.68 -2.76
CA LYS A 54 0.93 19.01 -2.77
C LYS A 54 1.23 19.77 -4.06
N SER A 55 2.48 19.78 -4.51
CA SER A 55 2.87 20.42 -5.77
C SER A 55 2.14 19.84 -6.97
N ILE A 56 1.96 18.52 -7.01
CA ILE A 56 1.22 17.83 -8.08
C ILE A 56 -0.27 18.20 -8.01
N GLN A 57 -0.87 18.23 -6.82
CA GLN A 57 -2.26 18.68 -6.67
C GLN A 57 -2.42 20.13 -7.16
N ASN A 58 -1.53 21.03 -6.75
CA ASN A 58 -1.57 22.44 -7.16
C ASN A 58 -1.43 22.58 -8.67
N PHE A 59 -0.46 21.88 -9.29
CA PHE A 59 -0.31 21.91 -10.74
C PHE A 59 -1.56 21.39 -11.46
N HIS A 60 -2.15 20.29 -11.00
CA HIS A 60 -3.39 19.79 -11.58
C HIS A 60 -4.55 20.78 -11.44
N MET A 61 -4.71 21.40 -10.28
CA MET A 61 -5.85 22.30 -10.03
C MET A 61 -5.68 23.67 -10.66
N ASP A 62 -4.50 24.26 -10.56
CA ASP A 62 -4.24 25.65 -10.94
C ASP A 62 -3.60 25.74 -12.33
N GLY A 63 -2.77 24.76 -12.72
CA GLY A 63 -2.17 24.68 -14.05
C GLY A 63 -3.11 24.04 -15.08
N ASN A 64 -3.62 22.83 -14.80
CA ASN A 64 -4.49 22.12 -15.74
C ASN A 64 -5.98 22.47 -15.60
N GLY A 65 -6.36 23.24 -14.58
CA GLY A 65 -7.77 23.55 -14.30
C GLY A 65 -8.59 22.34 -13.81
N TRP A 66 -7.95 21.26 -13.39
CA TRP A 66 -8.65 20.05 -12.96
C TRP A 66 -9.35 20.23 -11.61
N LEU A 67 -10.36 19.41 -11.39
CA LEU A 67 -11.14 19.38 -10.15
C LEU A 67 -10.29 19.08 -8.91
N ASP A 68 -9.29 18.20 -9.05
CA ASP A 68 -8.35 17.79 -8.01
C ASP A 68 -7.17 17.03 -8.64
N ILE A 69 -6.20 16.58 -7.83
CA ILE A 69 -5.15 15.63 -8.21
C ILE A 69 -5.72 14.50 -9.07
N GLY A 70 -5.10 14.23 -10.22
CA GLY A 70 -5.63 13.27 -11.19
C GLY A 70 -5.50 11.79 -10.81
N TYR A 71 -4.75 11.47 -9.75
CA TYR A 71 -4.45 10.10 -9.34
C TYR A 71 -5.38 9.60 -8.25
N SER A 72 -5.69 8.30 -8.28
CA SER A 72 -6.46 7.63 -7.23
C SER A 72 -5.63 7.49 -5.96
N MET A 73 -4.39 7.00 -6.10
CA MET A 73 -3.43 6.81 -5.01
C MET A 73 -2.02 7.26 -5.44
N VAL A 74 -1.16 7.63 -4.49
CA VAL A 74 0.25 7.99 -4.77
C VAL A 74 1.19 7.20 -3.87
N ALA A 75 2.08 6.41 -4.45
CA ALA A 75 3.07 5.55 -3.81
C ALA A 75 4.42 6.26 -3.63
N CYS A 76 4.84 6.42 -2.37
CA CYS A 76 6.11 7.05 -2.03
C CYS A 76 7.21 6.02 -1.74
N PRO A 77 8.49 6.42 -1.80
CA PRO A 77 9.62 5.50 -1.57
C PRO A 77 9.70 4.93 -0.15
N HIS A 78 8.99 5.50 0.84
CA HIS A 78 8.99 5.05 2.23
C HIS A 78 7.97 3.94 2.53
N ARG A 79 7.36 3.34 1.51
CA ARG A 79 6.23 2.40 1.65
C ARG A 79 4.97 2.99 2.28
N LYS A 80 4.79 4.31 2.14
CA LYS A 80 3.54 5.01 2.45
C LYS A 80 2.77 5.32 1.18
N VAL A 81 1.44 5.31 1.27
CA VAL A 81 0.54 5.56 0.14
C VAL A 81 -0.38 6.73 0.45
N PHE A 82 -0.26 7.81 -0.31
CA PHE A 82 -1.14 8.96 -0.19
C PHE A 82 -2.49 8.67 -0.84
N VAL A 83 -3.57 9.05 -0.16
CA VAL A 83 -4.92 9.05 -0.74
C VAL A 83 -5.05 10.27 -1.65
N GLY A 84 -5.17 10.01 -2.96
CA GLY A 84 -5.52 11.03 -3.96
C GLY A 84 -7.04 11.18 -4.02
N ARG A 85 -7.63 10.92 -5.20
CA ARG A 85 -9.10 10.80 -5.32
C ARG A 85 -9.64 9.60 -4.56
N GLY A 86 -8.83 8.55 -4.37
CA GLY A 86 -9.21 7.37 -3.61
C GLY A 86 -10.10 6.37 -4.36
N PRO A 87 -10.56 5.31 -3.66
CA PRO A 87 -11.43 4.29 -4.23
C PRO A 87 -12.81 4.85 -4.54
N LYS A 88 -13.50 4.25 -5.51
CA LYS A 88 -14.84 4.60 -6.00
C LYS A 88 -14.98 6.00 -6.60
N HIS A 89 -13.88 6.71 -6.84
CA HIS A 89 -13.87 7.99 -7.54
C HIS A 89 -13.10 7.89 -8.85
N LEU A 90 -13.65 8.50 -9.91
CA LEU A 90 -13.06 8.52 -11.25
C LEU A 90 -11.69 9.26 -11.24
N PRO A 91 -10.57 8.61 -11.63
CA PRO A 91 -9.29 9.29 -11.82
C PRO A 91 -9.36 10.23 -13.04
N ALA A 92 -8.36 11.10 -13.20
CA ALA A 92 -8.19 11.93 -14.41
C ALA A 92 -6.92 11.59 -15.20
N ALA A 93 -5.97 10.85 -14.61
CA ALA A 93 -4.63 10.69 -15.16
C ALA A 93 -4.52 9.72 -16.35
N ASN A 94 -5.51 8.85 -16.61
CA ASN A 94 -5.37 7.83 -17.65
C ASN A 94 -5.65 8.34 -19.08
N GLY A 95 -6.27 9.52 -19.20
CA GLY A 95 -6.70 10.10 -20.47
C GLY A 95 -8.21 9.96 -20.71
N ALA A 96 -8.73 10.77 -21.62
CA ALA A 96 -10.15 10.77 -22.01
C ALA A 96 -10.60 9.37 -22.47
N GLY A 97 -11.78 8.94 -22.02
CA GLY A 97 -12.33 7.60 -22.33
C GLY A 97 -11.66 6.43 -21.59
N LEU A 98 -10.53 6.64 -20.90
CA LEU A 98 -9.75 5.58 -20.25
C LEU A 98 -9.88 5.58 -18.72
N ASN A 99 -10.31 6.70 -18.14
CA ASN A 99 -10.38 6.88 -16.69
C ASN A 99 -11.37 5.94 -15.99
N SER A 100 -12.42 5.47 -16.66
CA SER A 100 -13.38 4.51 -16.09
C SER A 100 -12.90 3.06 -16.12
N GLY A 101 -11.90 2.75 -16.96
CA GLY A 101 -11.39 1.39 -17.11
C GLY A 101 -10.44 0.97 -15.98
N HIS A 102 -9.69 1.91 -15.40
CA HIS A 102 -8.63 1.64 -14.44
C HIS A 102 -8.50 2.77 -13.43
N TYR A 103 -8.20 2.44 -12.17
CA TYR A 103 -7.69 3.45 -11.24
C TYR A 103 -6.27 3.88 -11.66
N ALA A 104 -5.82 5.04 -11.18
CA ALA A 104 -4.48 5.56 -11.47
C ALA A 104 -3.63 5.59 -10.20
N VAL A 105 -2.53 4.85 -10.19
CA VAL A 105 -1.54 4.82 -9.09
C VAL A 105 -0.26 5.50 -9.55
N LEU A 106 0.06 6.64 -8.94
CA LEU A 106 1.30 7.37 -9.21
C LEU A 106 2.44 6.84 -8.34
N ALA A 107 3.60 6.56 -8.90
CA ALA A 107 4.85 6.41 -8.17
C ALA A 107 5.62 7.73 -8.17
N LEU A 108 6.13 8.15 -7.02
CA LEU A 108 7.03 9.32 -6.89
C LEU A 108 8.44 9.02 -7.42
N VAL A 109 8.53 8.81 -8.74
CA VAL A 109 9.78 8.73 -9.52
C VAL A 109 9.62 9.56 -10.79
N GLY A 110 10.74 10.11 -11.27
CA GLY A 110 10.78 11.00 -12.42
C GLY A 110 11.28 10.32 -13.69
N ASN A 111 11.43 11.13 -14.74
CA ASN A 111 12.26 10.79 -15.92
C ASN A 111 13.73 11.21 -15.75
N SER A 112 14.02 11.98 -14.69
CA SER A 112 15.36 12.39 -14.28
C SER A 112 15.44 12.47 -12.75
N GLY A 113 16.65 12.42 -12.19
CA GLY A 113 16.87 12.31 -10.75
C GLY A 113 16.56 10.89 -10.24
N LEU A 114 15.58 10.74 -9.34
CA LEU A 114 15.11 9.42 -8.89
C LEU A 114 14.23 8.77 -9.97
N VAL A 115 14.86 8.00 -10.86
CA VAL A 115 14.17 7.32 -11.99
C VAL A 115 13.84 5.87 -11.67
N LYS A 116 14.68 5.19 -10.88
CA LYS A 116 14.50 3.80 -10.51
C LYS A 116 13.70 3.70 -9.20
N PRO A 117 12.53 3.04 -9.19
CA PRO A 117 11.80 2.81 -7.94
C PRO A 117 12.58 1.86 -7.03
N SER A 118 12.58 2.13 -5.73
CA SER A 118 13.10 1.21 -4.72
C SER A 118 12.13 0.04 -4.47
N ASP A 119 12.63 -1.04 -3.87
CA ASP A 119 11.80 -2.17 -3.47
C ASP A 119 10.65 -1.74 -2.54
N THR A 120 10.92 -0.80 -1.62
CA THR A 120 9.91 -0.22 -0.73
C THR A 120 8.83 0.56 -1.49
N GLN A 121 9.18 1.26 -2.57
CA GLN A 121 8.22 1.94 -3.42
C GLN A 121 7.39 0.98 -4.25
N LEU A 122 8.00 -0.07 -4.80
CA LEU A 122 7.30 -1.13 -5.52
C LEU A 122 6.30 -1.84 -4.59
N LEU A 123 6.67 -2.09 -3.33
CA LEU A 123 5.75 -2.57 -2.30
C LEU A 123 4.63 -1.57 -2.01
N ALA A 124 4.91 -0.26 -1.97
CA ALA A 124 3.88 0.77 -1.80
C ALA A 124 2.85 0.78 -2.95
N ILE A 125 3.32 0.59 -4.20
CA ILE A 125 2.44 0.46 -5.36
C ILE A 125 1.54 -0.77 -5.21
N LEU A 126 2.12 -1.92 -4.81
CA LEU A 126 1.35 -3.14 -4.57
C LEU A 126 0.34 -2.97 -3.44
N ASP A 127 0.72 -2.32 -2.33
CA ASP A 127 -0.17 -2.02 -1.21
C ASP A 127 -1.35 -1.13 -1.68
N ALA A 128 -1.08 -0.12 -2.52
CA ALA A 128 -2.12 0.73 -3.13
C ALA A 128 -3.07 -0.06 -4.04
N ILE A 129 -2.56 -1.01 -4.82
CA ILE A 129 -3.35 -1.88 -5.70
C ILE A 129 -4.29 -2.76 -4.87
N GLU A 130 -3.77 -3.40 -3.83
CA GLU A 130 -4.58 -4.23 -2.93
C GLU A 130 -5.65 -3.41 -2.21
N TYR A 131 -5.33 -2.18 -1.80
CA TYR A 131 -6.31 -1.28 -1.22
C TYR A 131 -7.43 -0.90 -2.21
N LEU A 132 -7.09 -0.63 -3.47
CA LEU A 132 -8.09 -0.34 -4.51
C LEU A 132 -8.92 -1.58 -4.90
N ARG A 133 -8.36 -2.79 -4.80
CA ARG A 133 -9.12 -4.04 -4.94
C ARG A 133 -10.14 -4.19 -3.82
N ASP A 134 -9.69 -4.04 -2.57
CA ASP A 134 -10.53 -4.21 -1.38
C ASP A 134 -11.61 -3.12 -1.23
N LYS A 135 -11.25 -1.84 -1.44
CA LYS A 135 -12.16 -0.70 -1.19
C LYS A 135 -12.86 -0.18 -2.44
N GLY A 136 -12.27 -0.42 -3.62
CA GLY A 136 -12.70 0.17 -4.88
C GLY A 136 -13.17 -0.83 -5.93
N ASN A 137 -13.20 -2.13 -5.62
CA ASN A 137 -13.54 -3.21 -6.56
C ASN A 137 -12.68 -3.17 -7.84
N ALA A 138 -11.39 -2.87 -7.70
CA ALA A 138 -10.47 -2.95 -8.83
C ALA A 138 -10.27 -4.41 -9.26
N GLY A 139 -10.22 -4.65 -10.57
CA GLY A 139 -9.90 -5.96 -11.13
C GLY A 139 -8.41 -6.32 -11.05
N LYS A 140 -8.03 -7.37 -11.77
CA LYS A 140 -6.69 -7.97 -11.69
C LYS A 140 -5.65 -7.27 -12.58
N GLU A 141 -6.06 -6.45 -13.54
CA GLU A 141 -5.12 -5.82 -14.47
C GLU A 141 -4.15 -4.87 -13.74
N ILE A 142 -2.87 -5.00 -14.04
CA ILE A 142 -1.84 -4.04 -13.68
C ILE A 142 -1.16 -3.63 -14.99
N LYS A 143 -1.38 -2.39 -15.41
CA LYS A 143 -0.89 -1.84 -16.68
C LYS A 143 -0.06 -0.59 -16.44
N GLY A 144 0.75 -0.19 -17.40
CA GLY A 144 1.32 1.15 -17.47
C GLY A 144 0.33 2.11 -18.12
N HIS A 145 0.51 3.41 -17.92
CA HIS A 145 -0.28 4.41 -18.67
C HIS A 145 -0.15 4.19 -20.19
N ARG A 146 1.07 3.91 -20.65
CA ARG A 146 1.41 3.62 -22.05
C ARG A 146 0.73 2.40 -22.67
N ASP A 147 0.13 1.50 -21.89
CA ASP A 147 -0.62 0.35 -22.43
C ASP A 147 -2.00 0.72 -22.99
N GLY A 148 -2.43 1.97 -22.83
CA GLY A 148 -3.66 2.44 -23.48
C GLY A 148 -3.66 3.91 -23.86
N TYR A 149 -2.51 4.58 -23.79
CA TYR A 149 -2.37 5.97 -24.19
C TYR A 149 -0.98 6.17 -24.80
N ALA A 150 -0.84 6.98 -25.84
CA ALA A 150 0.47 7.25 -26.46
C ALA A 150 1.27 8.21 -25.55
N THR A 151 2.14 7.66 -24.71
CA THR A 151 2.95 8.42 -23.74
C THR A 151 4.16 7.60 -23.28
N ASP A 152 5.18 8.28 -22.78
CA ASP A 152 6.30 7.63 -22.09
C ASP A 152 5.95 7.23 -20.65
N CYS A 153 4.84 7.65 -20.08
CA CYS A 153 4.42 7.23 -18.73
C CYS A 153 4.15 5.71 -18.68
N PRO A 154 4.68 4.94 -17.70
CA PRO A 154 5.28 5.34 -16.42
C PRO A 154 6.82 5.41 -16.40
N GLY A 155 7.48 5.61 -17.54
CA GLY A 155 8.92 5.50 -17.68
C GLY A 155 9.39 4.04 -17.74
N ASP A 156 10.60 3.83 -18.25
CA ASP A 156 11.02 2.49 -18.67
C ASP A 156 11.25 1.53 -17.50
N GLN A 157 11.76 2.02 -16.35
CA GLN A 157 12.03 1.18 -15.18
C GLN A 157 10.75 0.62 -14.56
N LEU A 158 9.74 1.48 -14.32
CA LEU A 158 8.43 1.05 -13.83
C LEU A 158 7.70 0.21 -14.87
N TYR A 159 7.78 0.58 -16.14
CA TYR A 159 7.11 -0.19 -17.20
C TYR A 159 7.69 -1.60 -17.33
N ALA A 160 9.01 -1.74 -17.27
CA ALA A 160 9.66 -3.05 -17.27
C ALA A 160 9.20 -3.93 -16.09
N TRP A 161 9.01 -3.34 -14.90
CA TRP A 161 8.45 -4.04 -13.74
C TRP A 161 6.98 -4.44 -13.96
N VAL A 162 6.14 -3.54 -14.48
CA VAL A 162 4.75 -3.84 -14.82
C VAL A 162 4.65 -4.96 -15.85
N LYS A 163 5.46 -4.93 -16.91
CA LYS A 163 5.48 -5.96 -17.97
C LYS A 163 5.88 -7.34 -17.48
N LYS A 164 6.64 -7.42 -16.38
CA LYS A 164 6.96 -8.67 -15.68
C LYS A 164 5.82 -9.15 -14.76
N GLY A 165 4.65 -8.51 -14.81
CA GLY A 165 3.50 -8.83 -13.95
C GLY A 165 3.57 -8.17 -12.58
N ALA A 166 4.30 -7.07 -12.44
CA ALA A 166 4.51 -6.36 -11.18
C ALA A 166 5.00 -7.30 -10.05
N PRO A 167 6.10 -8.07 -10.27
CA PRO A 167 6.56 -9.05 -9.30
C PRO A 167 6.92 -8.37 -7.99
N ARG A 168 6.56 -8.98 -6.87
CA ARG A 168 6.96 -8.49 -5.56
C ARG A 168 8.49 -8.53 -5.43
N PRO A 169 9.15 -7.42 -5.06
CA PRO A 169 10.60 -7.43 -4.83
C PRO A 169 11.00 -8.37 -3.68
N GLY A 170 12.20 -8.95 -3.76
CA GLY A 170 12.73 -9.88 -2.74
C GLY A 170 12.50 -11.37 -3.01
N GLY A 171 12.08 -11.76 -4.22
CA GLY A 171 12.20 -13.15 -4.70
C GLY A 171 11.27 -14.20 -4.07
N GLY A 172 10.36 -13.82 -3.19
CA GLY A 172 9.33 -14.74 -2.70
C GLY A 172 8.29 -15.02 -3.79
N THR A 173 8.31 -16.22 -4.37
CA THR A 173 7.19 -16.81 -5.10
C THR A 173 5.99 -16.96 -4.17
N GLN A 174 5.24 -15.89 -3.96
CA GLN A 174 3.87 -15.94 -3.47
C GLN A 174 3.05 -14.86 -4.18
N SER A 175 2.47 -15.22 -5.33
CA SER A 175 1.03 -15.01 -5.43
C SER A 175 0.43 -15.63 -4.17
N PRO A 176 -0.36 -14.93 -3.34
CA PRO A 176 -1.11 -15.64 -2.33
C PRO A 176 -1.92 -16.71 -3.07
N PRO A 177 -1.77 -18.00 -2.74
CA PRO A 177 -2.77 -18.98 -3.12
C PRO A 177 -4.14 -18.48 -2.62
N PRO A 178 -5.25 -18.91 -3.24
CA PRO A 178 -6.57 -18.57 -2.73
C PRO A 178 -6.65 -18.89 -1.23
N SER A 179 -7.22 -17.95 -0.50
CA SER A 179 -7.43 -17.94 0.93
C SER A 179 -7.73 -19.33 1.53
N THR A 180 -6.85 -19.80 2.41
CA THR A 180 -7.35 -20.26 3.73
C THR A 180 -7.38 -19.00 4.58
N GLN A 181 -8.57 -18.45 4.81
CA GLN A 181 -8.71 -17.22 5.60
C GLN A 181 -8.01 -17.43 6.95
N ALA A 182 -7.05 -16.57 7.27
CA ALA A 182 -6.62 -16.39 8.65
C ALA A 182 -7.89 -16.24 9.51
N PRO A 183 -7.97 -16.89 10.69
CA PRO A 183 -9.12 -16.76 11.57
C PRO A 183 -9.42 -15.27 11.80
N LYS A 184 -10.71 -14.92 11.83
CA LYS A 184 -11.15 -13.55 12.09
C LYS A 184 -10.42 -13.01 13.34
N TYR A 185 -9.88 -11.79 13.22
CA TYR A 185 -9.23 -11.13 14.34
C TYR A 185 -10.19 -11.04 15.54
N PRO A 186 -9.75 -11.36 16.77
CA PRO A 186 -10.62 -11.46 17.96
C PRO A 186 -11.25 -10.15 18.42
N GLY A 187 -10.89 -9.01 17.83
CA GLY A 187 -11.47 -7.70 18.16
C GLY A 187 -10.83 -7.01 19.36
N ARG A 188 -9.75 -7.57 19.93
CA ARG A 188 -8.97 -6.95 21.01
C ARG A 188 -7.47 -7.16 20.81
N LEU A 189 -6.67 -6.16 21.22
CA LEU A 189 -5.20 -6.22 21.17
C LEU A 189 -4.67 -7.22 22.20
N LEU A 190 -3.82 -8.16 21.80
CA LEU A 190 -3.10 -9.01 22.77
C LEU A 190 -1.79 -8.33 23.14
N ARG A 191 -1.63 -7.97 24.42
CA ARG A 191 -0.50 -7.17 24.91
C ARG A 191 -0.14 -7.54 26.33
N TYR A 192 1.05 -7.12 26.74
CA TYR A 192 1.54 -7.22 28.11
C TYR A 192 2.35 -5.96 28.45
N PRO A 193 2.16 -5.35 29.64
CA PRO A 193 1.23 -5.71 30.74
C PRO A 193 -0.21 -5.17 30.57
N PRO A 194 -1.21 -5.68 31.34
CA PRO A 194 -1.14 -6.83 32.27
C PRO A 194 -1.09 -8.17 31.52
N ILE A 195 -0.97 -9.30 32.24
CA ILE A 195 -1.14 -10.62 31.61
C ILE A 195 -2.58 -10.74 31.13
N MET A 196 -2.75 -11.04 29.84
CA MET A 196 -4.07 -11.31 29.27
C MET A 196 -4.31 -12.82 29.15
N GLN A 197 -5.55 -13.25 29.32
CA GLN A 197 -5.95 -14.65 29.14
C GLN A 197 -7.06 -14.77 28.09
N GLY A 198 -7.04 -15.84 27.30
CA GLY A 198 -8.16 -16.21 26.44
C GLY A 198 -7.83 -17.22 25.35
N ASP A 199 -8.88 -17.72 24.70
CA ASP A 199 -8.75 -18.65 23.57
C ASP A 199 -8.11 -18.00 22.34
N ASP A 200 -8.27 -16.68 22.19
CA ASP A 200 -7.60 -15.90 21.17
C ASP A 200 -6.08 -15.84 21.37
N VAL A 201 -5.64 -15.68 22.62
CA VAL A 201 -4.23 -15.78 23.01
C VAL A 201 -3.70 -17.18 22.70
N ARG A 202 -4.41 -18.22 23.15
CA ARG A 202 -4.03 -19.62 22.92
C ARG A 202 -3.91 -19.91 21.42
N LYS A 203 -4.86 -19.42 20.63
CA LYS A 203 -4.90 -19.59 19.17
C LYS A 203 -3.71 -18.91 18.50
N TRP A 204 -3.37 -17.68 18.89
CA TRP A 204 -2.18 -17.02 18.36
C TRP A 204 -0.89 -17.75 18.76
N GLN A 205 -0.73 -18.12 20.03
CA GLN A 205 0.43 -18.87 20.50
C GLN A 205 0.59 -20.22 19.79
N ALA A 206 -0.52 -20.94 19.57
CA ALA A 206 -0.51 -22.20 18.82
C ALA A 206 -0.03 -21.99 17.37
N GLN A 207 -0.43 -20.89 16.73
CA GLN A 207 0.08 -20.53 15.41
C GLN A 207 1.56 -20.19 15.45
N MET A 208 2.01 -19.40 16.43
CA MET A 208 3.44 -19.07 16.60
C MET A 208 4.28 -20.33 16.80
N LYS A 209 3.80 -21.28 17.63
CA LYS A 209 4.44 -22.58 17.81
C LYS A 209 4.49 -23.38 16.50
N LYS A 210 3.39 -23.37 15.73
CA LYS A 210 3.28 -24.08 14.45
C LYS A 210 4.28 -23.56 13.41
N ILE A 211 4.52 -22.25 13.36
CA ILE A 211 5.48 -21.62 12.43
C ILE A 211 6.90 -21.55 13.00
N GLY A 212 7.20 -22.33 14.06
CA GLY A 212 8.57 -22.58 14.52
C GLY A 212 9.08 -21.69 15.65
N TYR A 213 8.25 -20.85 16.27
CA TYR A 213 8.67 -20.11 17.47
C TYR A 213 8.59 -20.99 18.71
N ASP A 214 9.59 -20.87 19.59
CA ASP A 214 9.58 -21.50 20.90
C ASP A 214 8.61 -20.77 21.84
N ILE A 215 7.39 -21.29 21.93
CA ILE A 215 6.34 -20.79 22.81
C ILE A 215 5.36 -21.90 23.20
N VAL A 216 4.79 -21.77 24.40
CA VAL A 216 3.70 -22.63 24.87
C VAL A 216 2.36 -21.96 24.58
N ALA A 217 1.41 -22.72 24.02
CA ALA A 217 0.03 -22.28 23.82
C ALA A 217 -0.81 -22.47 25.09
N ASP A 218 -0.42 -21.77 26.16
CA ASP A 218 -1.06 -21.84 27.49
C ASP A 218 -2.29 -20.95 27.62
N GLY A 219 -2.50 -20.02 26.68
CA GLY A 219 -3.60 -19.05 26.69
C GLY A 219 -3.29 -17.78 27.49
N TYR A 220 -2.04 -17.57 27.92
CA TYR A 220 -1.61 -16.41 28.70
C TYR A 220 -0.61 -15.53 27.93
N TYR A 221 -1.01 -14.29 27.66
CA TYR A 221 -0.15 -13.31 27.00
C TYR A 221 0.72 -12.61 28.04
N GLY A 222 1.85 -13.24 28.38
CA GLY A 222 2.85 -12.72 29.31
C GLY A 222 4.15 -12.26 28.62
N PRO A 223 5.24 -12.04 29.39
CA PRO A 223 6.53 -11.59 28.87
C PRO A 223 7.07 -12.44 27.70
N LYS A 224 6.91 -13.77 27.77
CA LYS A 224 7.36 -14.69 26.70
C LYS A 224 6.58 -14.47 25.40
N SER A 225 5.25 -14.35 25.48
CA SER A 225 4.39 -14.06 24.33
C SER A 225 4.74 -12.72 23.69
N LYS A 226 5.02 -11.69 24.50
CA LYS A 226 5.50 -10.39 24.01
C LYS A 226 6.84 -10.51 23.29
N ALA A 227 7.81 -11.23 23.86
CA ALA A 227 9.13 -11.42 23.24
C ALA A 227 9.04 -12.13 21.89
N VAL A 228 8.23 -13.18 21.79
CA VAL A 228 7.95 -13.89 20.53
C VAL A 228 7.25 -12.97 19.53
N CYS A 229 6.29 -12.16 19.98
CA CYS A 229 5.60 -11.20 19.12
C CYS A 229 6.58 -10.17 18.54
N VAL A 230 7.46 -9.58 19.36
CA VAL A 230 8.51 -8.65 18.91
C VAL A 230 9.44 -9.32 17.90
N LYS A 231 9.87 -10.56 18.17
CA LYS A 231 10.76 -11.30 17.26
C LYS A 231 10.07 -11.52 15.90
N PHE A 232 8.85 -12.03 15.93
CA PHE A 232 8.04 -12.23 14.73
C PHE A 232 7.82 -10.92 13.97
N GLN A 233 7.45 -9.85 14.66
CA GLN A 233 7.27 -8.54 14.04
C GLN A 233 8.55 -8.05 13.35
N LYS A 234 9.72 -8.23 13.96
CA LYS A 234 11.01 -7.89 13.32
C LYS A 234 11.27 -8.72 12.07
N GLU A 235 11.05 -10.03 12.14
CA GLU A 235 11.26 -10.96 11.03
C GLU A 235 10.30 -10.67 9.85
N GLU A 236 9.04 -10.33 10.16
CA GLU A 236 8.03 -9.92 9.19
C GLU A 236 8.08 -8.43 8.80
N ARG A 237 9.05 -7.67 9.32
CA ARG A 237 9.24 -6.22 9.09
C ARG A 237 7.98 -5.39 9.41
N LEU A 238 7.31 -5.75 10.50
CA LEU A 238 6.22 -5.02 11.14
C LEU A 238 6.78 -4.11 12.25
N GLU A 239 5.93 -3.21 12.76
CA GLU A 239 6.23 -2.49 14.00
C GLU A 239 6.41 -3.49 15.14
N ALA A 240 7.57 -3.45 15.80
CA ALA A 240 7.98 -4.45 16.80
C ALA A 240 7.63 -4.02 18.23
N ASP A 241 6.37 -3.70 18.46
CA ASP A 241 5.81 -3.23 19.74
C ASP A 241 5.44 -4.36 20.73
N GLY A 242 5.47 -5.60 20.26
CA GLY A 242 5.07 -6.78 21.04
C GLY A 242 3.56 -6.88 21.27
N ILE A 243 2.76 -6.20 20.46
CA ILE A 243 1.30 -6.19 20.50
C ILE A 243 0.75 -6.95 19.29
N VAL A 244 -0.12 -7.92 19.57
CA VAL A 244 -0.86 -8.61 18.50
C VAL A 244 -2.10 -7.82 18.16
N GLY A 245 -1.94 -6.86 17.25
CA GLY A 245 -3.05 -6.17 16.57
C GLY A 245 -3.52 -6.90 15.31
N PRO A 246 -4.50 -6.34 14.57
CA PRO A 246 -5.04 -6.97 13.35
C PRO A 246 -3.98 -7.30 12.30
N ILE A 247 -2.92 -6.48 12.21
CA ILE A 247 -1.81 -6.66 11.27
C ILE A 247 -0.96 -7.86 11.68
N THR A 248 -0.45 -7.86 12.91
CA THR A 248 0.36 -8.95 13.49
C THR A 248 -0.40 -10.26 13.47
N TRP A 249 -1.69 -10.25 13.80
CA TRP A 249 -2.56 -11.42 13.73
C TRP A 249 -2.66 -11.95 12.31
N LYS A 250 -3.03 -11.11 11.34
CA LYS A 250 -3.15 -11.55 9.94
C LYS A 250 -1.81 -12.10 9.42
N ALA A 251 -0.70 -11.46 9.79
CA ALA A 251 0.63 -11.91 9.39
C ALA A 251 0.97 -13.28 10.01
N SER A 252 0.72 -13.49 11.30
CA SER A 252 1.07 -14.76 11.98
C SER A 252 0.37 -15.96 11.37
N PHE A 253 -0.88 -15.80 10.92
CA PHE A 253 -1.64 -16.86 10.26
C PHE A 253 -1.36 -17.00 8.75
N ALA A 254 -0.60 -16.08 8.17
CA ALA A 254 -0.14 -16.17 6.78
C ALA A 254 1.30 -16.72 6.67
N ALA A 255 2.10 -16.60 7.74
CA ALA A 255 3.43 -17.17 7.84
C ALA A 255 3.38 -18.72 7.84
N LYS A 256 4.42 -19.34 7.26
CA LYS A 256 4.60 -20.79 7.18
C LYS A 256 5.86 -21.21 7.91
#